data_AF-A0A5F0DDS0-F1
#
_entry.id   AF-A0A5F0DDS0-F1
#
_cell.length_a   1.000
_cell.length_b   1.000
_cell.length_c   1.000
_cell.angle_alpha   90.00
_cell.angle_beta   90.00
_cell.angle_gamma   90.00
#
_symmetry.space_group_name_H-M   'P 1'
#
loop_
_entity.id
_entity.type
_entity.pdbx_description
1 polymer ?
#
loop_
_entity_poly.entity_id
_entity_poly.type
_entity_poly.pdbx_seq_one_letter_code
_entity_poly.pdbx_strand_id
1 'polypeptide(L)'
;MKYTRILLAGALSAAALLLTGCVPTTAPPDATESAEPVPIPTITVTPDPSARTADSPLEPIDAYALCKAQTIGFYVGDPGLVTFADFASSMVVLRDDGKHFVYVEASDGNREPALVDVGASNCIVGGVIGAPEWTLFGSMVRVSEAELEGMVNMPGETG
;
A
#
# COMPACT_ATOMS: atom_id res chain seq x y z
N MET A 1 -44.33 31.96 -12.64
CA MET A 1 -44.96 31.87 -11.30
C MET A 1 -43.90 31.32 -10.34
N LYS A 2 -43.29 32.20 -9.53
CA LYS A 2 -43.40 32.28 -8.04
C LYS A 2 -42.95 30.99 -7.33
N TYR A 3 -41.65 30.87 -7.07
CA TYR A 3 -40.94 31.08 -5.77
C TYR A 3 -41.25 30.03 -4.70
N THR A 4 -40.22 29.32 -4.22
CA THR A 4 -39.91 29.25 -2.79
C THR A 4 -38.42 28.88 -2.62
N ARG A 5 -37.67 29.84 -2.07
CA ARG A 5 -36.35 29.66 -1.45
C ARG A 5 -36.57 29.23 0.00
N ILE A 6 -35.80 28.28 0.50
CA ILE A 6 -35.59 28.12 1.95
C ILE A 6 -34.10 28.29 2.22
N LEU A 7 -33.82 29.23 3.12
CA LEU A 7 -32.52 29.71 3.58
C LEU A 7 -32.39 29.37 5.08
N LEU A 8 -31.16 29.04 5.50
CA LEU A 8 -30.59 29.14 6.86
C LEU A 8 -31.15 28.15 7.93
N ALA A 9 -30.43 27.68 8.95
CA ALA A 9 -29.22 28.16 9.64
C ALA A 9 -28.55 27.03 10.44
N GLY A 10 -27.27 27.25 10.83
CA GLY A 10 -26.70 26.74 12.08
C GLY A 10 -25.63 25.66 11.90
N ALA A 11 -24.44 25.73 12.48
CA ALA A 11 -23.85 26.72 13.37
C ALA A 11 -22.33 26.52 13.36
N LEU A 12 -21.59 27.63 13.46
CA LEU A 12 -20.16 27.66 13.73
C LEU A 12 -19.88 27.15 15.15
N SER A 13 -18.84 26.33 15.31
CA SER A 13 -18.05 26.17 16.54
C SER A 13 -16.61 25.85 16.10
N ALA A 14 -15.77 26.87 15.93
CA ALA A 14 -14.87 27.42 16.95
C ALA A 14 -13.61 26.56 17.12
N ALA A 15 -12.52 27.09 16.57
CA ALA A 15 -11.14 26.66 16.75
C ALA A 15 -10.70 26.78 18.22
N ALA A 16 -9.83 25.85 18.65
CA ALA A 16 -8.94 26.09 19.77
C ALA A 16 -7.59 25.43 19.48
N LEU A 17 -6.64 26.26 19.08
CA LEU A 17 -5.20 26.00 19.17
C LEU A 17 -4.81 25.86 20.64
N LEU A 18 -4.01 24.85 20.97
CA LEU A 18 -3.10 24.90 22.12
C LEU A 18 -1.75 24.30 21.72
N LEU A 19 -0.95 25.12 21.03
CA LEU A 19 0.51 25.02 20.99
C LEU A 19 1.07 25.84 22.16
N THR A 20 1.32 25.23 23.32
CA THR A 20 2.18 25.84 24.35
C THR A 20 2.76 24.74 25.25
N GLY A 21 4.07 24.54 25.20
CA GLY A 21 4.77 23.64 26.12
C GLY A 21 6.28 23.55 25.92
N CYS A 22 6.94 24.63 25.48
CA CYS A 22 8.40 24.72 25.52
C CYS A 22 8.80 25.09 26.96
N VAL A 23 9.25 24.11 27.73
CA VAL A 23 9.80 24.35 29.08
C VAL A 23 11.26 24.76 28.92
N PRO A 24 11.69 25.92 29.43
CA PRO A 24 13.11 26.21 29.56
C PRO A 24 13.59 25.56 30.87
N THR A 25 14.22 24.39 30.77
CA THR A 25 14.98 23.85 31.92
C THR A 25 16.35 24.49 31.93
N THR A 26 16.52 25.42 32.87
CA THR A 26 17.80 25.90 33.38
C THR A 26 18.58 24.72 33.99
N ALA A 27 19.72 24.35 33.40
CA ALA A 27 20.85 23.75 34.15
C ALA A 27 21.69 24.89 34.75
N PRO A 28 22.57 24.73 35.77
CA PRO A 28 23.18 23.52 36.39
C PRO A 28 23.28 23.68 37.95
N PRO A 29 24.19 23.05 38.76
CA PRO A 29 25.10 21.92 38.55
C PRO A 29 25.00 20.80 39.62
N ASP A 30 25.67 19.69 39.32
CA ASP A 30 26.29 18.73 40.25
C ASP A 30 25.47 18.17 41.43
N ALA A 31 24.98 16.95 41.23
CA ALA A 31 25.06 15.91 42.25
C ALA A 31 25.41 14.61 41.54
N THR A 32 26.67 14.19 41.66
CA THR A 32 27.12 12.86 41.28
C THR A 32 26.46 11.85 42.21
N GLU A 33 25.30 11.34 41.82
CA GLU A 33 24.74 10.10 42.38
C GLU A 33 24.97 9.00 41.35
N SER A 34 25.94 8.14 41.66
CA SER A 34 26.28 6.95 40.89
C SER A 34 25.11 5.97 40.97
N ALA A 35 24.14 6.12 40.07
CA ALA A 35 23.14 5.10 39.81
C ALA A 35 23.85 3.86 39.23
N GLU A 36 23.74 2.72 39.91
CA GLU A 36 24.12 1.43 39.33
C GLU A 36 23.39 1.24 37.99
N PRO A 37 24.08 0.74 36.93
CA PRO A 37 23.44 0.54 35.64
C PRO A 37 22.37 -0.54 35.78
N VAL A 38 21.11 -0.15 35.61
CA VAL A 38 20.00 -1.09 35.42
C VAL A 38 20.33 -1.91 34.16
N PRO A 39 20.35 -3.25 34.22
CA PRO A 39 20.61 -4.07 33.05
C PRO A 39 19.49 -3.84 32.03
N ILE A 40 19.84 -3.20 30.91
CA ILE A 40 18.97 -3.11 29.74
C ILE A 40 18.84 -4.53 29.20
N PRO A 41 17.62 -5.07 29.03
CA PRO A 41 17.46 -6.38 28.42
C PRO A 41 18.01 -6.31 26.99
N THR A 42 19.13 -6.99 26.75
CA THR A 42 19.62 -7.25 25.40
C THR A 42 18.63 -8.18 24.72
N ILE A 43 17.78 -7.63 23.85
CA ILE A 43 16.95 -8.44 22.96
C ILE A 43 17.89 -9.05 21.92
N THR A 44 18.33 -10.27 22.17
CA THR A 44 19.02 -11.07 21.16
C THR A 44 17.97 -11.54 20.16
N VAL A 45 17.85 -10.84 19.04
CA VAL A 45 17.08 -11.32 17.90
C VAL A 45 17.89 -12.45 17.27
N THR A 46 17.61 -13.69 17.67
CA THR A 46 18.10 -14.85 16.95
C THR A 46 17.38 -14.88 15.60
N PRO A 47 18.07 -14.76 14.46
CA PRO A 47 17.42 -14.83 13.16
C PRO A 47 16.76 -16.21 13.03
N ASP A 48 15.47 -16.22 12.76
CA ASP A 48 14.76 -17.43 12.39
C ASP A 48 15.30 -17.88 11.02
N PRO A 49 15.94 -19.05 10.92
CA PRO A 49 16.49 -19.53 9.65
C PRO A 49 15.42 -19.83 8.60
N SER A 50 14.14 -19.84 8.98
CA SER A 50 12.99 -19.97 8.09
C SER A 50 12.32 -18.64 7.73
N ALA A 51 12.75 -17.52 8.34
CA ALA A 51 12.28 -16.20 7.94
C ALA A 51 12.83 -15.84 6.56
N ARG A 52 11.93 -15.45 5.66
CA ARG A 52 12.28 -14.96 4.33
C ARG A 52 12.94 -13.59 4.44
N THR A 53 14.00 -13.39 3.68
CA THR A 53 14.86 -12.19 3.71
C THR A 53 14.73 -11.39 2.41
N ALA A 54 15.38 -10.22 2.36
CA ALA A 54 15.45 -9.39 1.16
C ALA A 54 15.99 -10.15 -0.08
N ASP A 55 16.87 -11.13 0.12
CA ASP A 55 17.46 -11.92 -0.97
C ASP A 55 16.62 -13.15 -1.35
N SER A 56 15.49 -13.39 -0.67
CA SER A 56 14.62 -14.51 -0.99
C SER A 56 13.93 -14.28 -2.35
N PRO A 57 13.89 -15.29 -3.23
CA PRO A 57 13.13 -15.22 -4.48
C PRO A 57 11.68 -14.90 -4.19
N LEU A 58 11.02 -14.13 -5.07
CA LEU A 58 9.59 -13.87 -4.92
C LEU A 58 8.77 -15.16 -5.04
N GLU A 59 7.86 -15.34 -4.09
CA GLU A 59 6.78 -16.31 -4.17
C GLU A 59 5.50 -15.62 -4.68
N PRO A 60 4.48 -16.38 -5.12
CA PRO A 60 3.23 -15.81 -5.61
C PRO A 60 2.58 -14.80 -4.65
N ILE A 61 2.63 -15.07 -3.34
CA ILE A 61 2.04 -14.17 -2.34
C ILE A 61 2.78 -12.83 -2.24
N ASP A 62 4.10 -12.82 -2.44
CA ASP A 62 4.88 -11.57 -2.43
C ASP A 62 4.60 -10.78 -3.70
N ALA A 63 4.56 -11.45 -4.85
CA ALA A 63 4.24 -10.80 -6.12
C ALA A 63 2.86 -10.12 -6.06
N TYR A 64 1.86 -10.79 -5.49
CA TYR A 64 0.54 -10.19 -5.22
C TYR A 64 0.61 -8.98 -4.28
N ALA A 65 1.31 -9.11 -3.15
CA ALA A 65 1.42 -8.03 -2.17
C ALA A 65 2.16 -6.81 -2.75
N LEU A 66 3.27 -7.05 -3.45
CA LEU A 66 4.04 -6.04 -4.17
C LEU A 66 3.20 -5.37 -5.23
N CYS A 67 2.44 -6.13 -6.03
CA CYS A 67 1.61 -5.55 -7.07
C CYS A 67 0.60 -4.55 -6.50
N LYS A 68 -0.14 -4.93 -5.46
CA LYS A 68 -1.07 -4.02 -4.78
C LYS A 68 -0.38 -2.78 -4.21
N ALA A 69 0.76 -2.97 -3.56
CA ALA A 69 1.52 -1.87 -2.98
C ALA A 69 2.06 -0.90 -4.04
N GLN A 70 2.45 -1.43 -5.20
CA GLN A 70 2.95 -0.63 -6.32
C GLN A 70 1.81 0.09 -7.05
N THR A 71 0.65 -0.55 -7.19
CA THR A 71 -0.43 -0.01 -8.01
C THR A 71 -1.44 0.88 -7.27
N ILE A 72 -1.44 0.88 -5.93
CA ILE A 72 -2.32 1.76 -5.15
C ILE A 72 -2.17 3.24 -5.55
N GLY A 73 -0.97 3.66 -5.95
CA GLY A 73 -0.69 5.04 -6.37
C GLY A 73 -1.40 5.49 -7.65
N PHE A 74 -1.95 4.56 -8.46
CA PHE A 74 -2.73 4.90 -9.66
C PHE A 74 -4.21 5.19 -9.37
N TYR A 75 -4.68 4.91 -8.16
CA TYR A 75 -6.03 5.24 -7.73
C TYR A 75 -6.03 6.62 -7.07
N VAL A 76 -6.58 7.60 -7.77
CA VAL A 76 -6.60 9.00 -7.31
C VAL A 76 -7.65 9.17 -6.21
N GLY A 77 -7.22 9.66 -5.04
CA GLY A 77 -8.11 9.97 -3.93
C GLY A 77 -7.58 9.44 -2.60
N ASP A 78 -8.51 9.08 -1.71
CA ASP A 78 -8.20 8.40 -0.46
C ASP A 78 -7.87 6.92 -0.75
N PRO A 79 -6.63 6.46 -0.50
CA PRO A 79 -6.26 5.06 -0.70
C PRO A 79 -7.01 4.10 0.24
N GLY A 80 -7.55 4.60 1.37
CA GLY A 80 -8.39 3.81 2.28
C GLY A 80 -9.75 3.44 1.68
N LEU A 81 -10.17 4.10 0.60
CA LEU A 81 -11.39 3.77 -0.15
C LEU A 81 -11.14 2.79 -1.31
N VAL A 82 -9.88 2.41 -1.55
CA VAL A 82 -9.53 1.41 -2.56
C VAL A 82 -9.43 0.04 -1.88
N THR A 83 -10.22 -0.92 -2.34
CA THR A 83 -10.13 -2.30 -1.90
C THR A 83 -9.67 -3.19 -3.05
N PHE A 84 -8.90 -4.21 -2.72
CA PHE A 84 -8.43 -5.21 -3.67
C PHE A 84 -9.05 -6.56 -3.31
N ALA A 85 -9.35 -7.38 -4.32
CA ALA A 85 -9.66 -8.78 -4.13
C ALA A 85 -8.54 -9.47 -3.33
N ASP A 86 -8.91 -10.52 -2.60
CA ASP A 86 -7.94 -11.30 -1.84
C ASP A 86 -7.04 -12.14 -2.76
N PHE A 87 -5.97 -12.68 -2.19
CA PHE A 87 -5.01 -13.48 -2.95
C PHE A 87 -5.68 -14.70 -3.61
N ALA A 88 -6.63 -15.33 -2.91
CA ALA A 88 -7.33 -16.52 -3.39
C ALA A 88 -8.26 -16.25 -4.58
N SER A 89 -8.78 -15.02 -4.70
CA SER A 89 -9.61 -14.59 -5.84
C SER A 89 -8.82 -13.83 -6.91
N SER A 90 -7.50 -13.71 -6.74
CA SER A 90 -6.62 -13.04 -7.69
C SER A 90 -5.94 -14.06 -8.60
N MET A 91 -5.61 -13.63 -9.81
CA MET A 91 -4.82 -14.45 -10.73
C MET A 91 -3.34 -14.16 -10.49
N VAL A 92 -2.58 -15.18 -10.09
CA VAL A 92 -1.14 -15.09 -9.92
C VAL A 92 -0.49 -16.29 -10.59
N VAL A 93 0.26 -16.04 -11.66
CA VAL A 93 0.83 -17.09 -12.51
C VAL A 93 2.32 -16.87 -12.68
N LEU A 94 3.12 -17.91 -12.46
CA LEU A 94 4.54 -17.92 -12.83
C LEU A 94 4.65 -18.10 -14.35
N ARG A 95 5.33 -17.16 -15.00
CA ARG A 95 5.60 -17.16 -16.44
C ARG A 95 6.86 -17.94 -16.78
N ASP A 96 7.01 -18.25 -18.06
CA ASP A 96 8.19 -18.96 -18.60
C ASP A 96 9.50 -18.17 -18.45
N ASP A 97 9.43 -16.85 -18.32
CA ASP A 97 10.57 -15.96 -18.07
C ASP A 97 10.96 -15.86 -16.58
N GLY A 98 10.33 -16.66 -15.71
CA GLY A 98 10.59 -16.70 -14.28
C GLY A 98 9.97 -15.55 -13.48
N LYS A 99 9.11 -14.73 -14.10
CA LYS A 99 8.39 -13.63 -13.43
C LYS A 99 6.96 -14.01 -13.11
N HIS A 100 6.37 -13.35 -12.12
CA HIS A 100 4.97 -13.52 -11.77
C HIS A 100 4.12 -12.50 -12.53
N PHE A 101 3.15 -12.98 -13.30
CA PHE A 101 2.00 -12.19 -13.72
C PHE A 101 0.99 -12.14 -12.58
N VAL A 102 0.53 -10.94 -12.25
CA VAL A 102 -0.49 -10.69 -11.23
C VAL A 102 -1.61 -9.89 -11.86
N TYR A 103 -2.85 -10.35 -11.68
CA TYR A 103 -4.04 -9.57 -11.88
C TYR A 103 -4.91 -9.63 -10.62
N VAL A 104 -5.28 -8.47 -10.12
CA VAL A 104 -6.10 -8.33 -8.92
C VAL A 104 -7.23 -7.35 -9.19
N GLU A 105 -8.47 -7.79 -9.00
CA GLU A 105 -9.60 -6.87 -9.08
C GLU A 105 -9.52 -5.83 -7.97
N ALA A 106 -9.92 -4.60 -8.30
CA ALA A 106 -9.96 -3.49 -7.37
C ALA A 106 -11.32 -2.81 -7.42
N SER A 107 -11.74 -2.26 -6.28
CA SER A 107 -12.88 -1.37 -6.17
C SER A 107 -12.37 0.00 -5.72
N ASP A 108 -12.59 1.03 -6.53
CA ASP A 108 -12.21 2.41 -6.22
C ASP A 108 -13.40 3.18 -5.64
N GLY A 109 -13.51 3.20 -4.31
CA GLY A 109 -14.55 3.94 -3.61
C GLY A 109 -14.45 5.47 -3.72
N ASN A 110 -13.39 6.00 -4.34
CA ASN A 110 -13.29 7.44 -4.65
C ASN A 110 -14.13 7.85 -5.86
N ARG A 111 -14.61 6.87 -6.64
CA ARG A 111 -15.37 7.09 -7.87
C ARG A 111 -16.78 6.57 -7.74
N GLU A 112 -17.68 7.20 -8.46
CA GLU A 112 -19.06 6.73 -8.53
C GLU A 112 -19.09 5.36 -9.24
N PRO A 113 -19.78 4.34 -8.72
CA PRO A 113 -19.70 2.95 -9.23
C PRO A 113 -19.99 2.81 -10.73
N ALA A 114 -20.81 3.70 -11.30
CA ALA A 114 -21.15 3.73 -12.72
C ALA A 114 -20.03 4.26 -13.63
N LEU A 115 -18.94 4.78 -13.06
CA LEU A 115 -17.79 5.40 -13.76
C LEU A 115 -16.48 4.64 -13.52
N VAL A 116 -16.54 3.43 -12.96
CA VAL A 116 -15.36 2.63 -12.61
C VAL A 116 -14.94 1.79 -13.80
N ASP A 117 -14.42 2.45 -14.83
CA ASP A 117 -13.76 1.75 -15.94
C ASP A 117 -12.51 1.03 -15.42
N VAL A 118 -11.73 1.70 -14.55
CA VAL A 118 -10.55 1.12 -13.90
C VAL A 118 -10.98 0.29 -12.69
N GLY A 119 -10.94 -1.04 -12.83
CA GLY A 119 -11.44 -1.97 -11.83
C GLY A 119 -10.50 -3.13 -11.52
N ALA A 120 -9.25 -3.02 -11.94
CA ALA A 120 -8.21 -3.99 -11.64
C ALA A 120 -6.83 -3.36 -11.62
N SER A 121 -5.87 -4.05 -11.04
CA SER A 121 -4.44 -3.80 -11.16
C SER A 121 -3.77 -4.99 -11.80
N ASN A 122 -2.74 -4.73 -12.60
CA ASN A 122 -1.92 -5.77 -13.21
C ASN A 122 -0.43 -5.47 -13.06
N CYS A 123 0.35 -6.54 -12.88
CA CYS A 123 1.81 -6.45 -12.75
C CYS A 123 2.51 -7.65 -13.37
N ILE A 124 3.76 -7.44 -13.79
CA ILE A 124 4.73 -8.49 -14.10
C ILE A 124 5.99 -8.20 -13.30
N VAL A 125 6.30 -9.04 -12.31
CA VAL A 125 7.38 -8.83 -11.35
C VAL A 125 8.19 -10.09 -11.08
N GLY A 126 9.52 -9.97 -11.08
CA GLY A 126 10.46 -11.04 -10.73
C GLY A 126 11.51 -10.59 -9.71
N GLY A 127 12.63 -11.28 -9.66
CA GLY A 127 13.73 -10.96 -8.75
C GLY A 127 13.49 -11.47 -7.32
N VAL A 128 13.91 -10.67 -6.34
CA VAL A 128 13.89 -11.00 -4.90
C VAL A 128 13.09 -9.95 -4.12
N ILE A 129 12.67 -10.28 -2.89
CA ILE A 129 11.84 -9.40 -2.04
C ILE A 129 12.41 -7.98 -1.92
N GLY A 130 13.72 -7.85 -1.70
CA GLY A 130 14.39 -6.57 -1.49
C GLY A 130 14.79 -5.83 -2.77
N ALA A 131 14.72 -6.50 -3.92
CA ALA A 131 15.05 -5.94 -5.22
C ALA A 131 14.11 -6.50 -6.30
N PRO A 132 12.81 -6.14 -6.27
CA PRO A 132 11.84 -6.61 -7.24
C PRO A 132 12.14 -6.04 -8.63
N GLU A 133 12.08 -6.91 -9.64
CA GLU A 133 12.31 -6.55 -11.04
C GLU A 133 10.98 -6.38 -11.76
N TRP A 134 10.59 -5.13 -11.97
CA TRP A 134 9.34 -4.77 -12.64
C TRP A 134 9.50 -4.81 -14.15
N THR A 135 8.55 -5.47 -14.82
CA THR A 135 8.43 -5.44 -16.30
C THR A 135 7.18 -4.67 -16.71
N LEU A 136 6.16 -4.68 -15.86
CA LEU A 136 4.92 -3.96 -16.05
C LEU A 136 4.26 -3.77 -14.68
N PHE A 137 3.62 -2.63 -14.46
CA PHE A 137 2.70 -2.40 -13.35
C PHE A 137 1.73 -1.27 -13.70
N GLY A 138 0.47 -1.40 -13.28
CA GLY A 138 -0.51 -0.34 -13.50
C GLY A 138 -1.89 -0.69 -12.95
N SER A 139 -2.78 0.28 -13.03
CA SER A 139 -4.22 0.05 -12.94
C SER A 139 -4.80 -0.06 -14.36
N MET A 140 -5.82 -0.90 -14.51
CA MET A 140 -6.43 -1.18 -15.80
C MET A 140 -7.93 -1.37 -15.67
N VAL A 141 -8.60 -1.40 -16.82
CA VAL A 141 -10.00 -1.79 -16.89
C VAL A 141 -10.16 -3.27 -16.60
N ARG A 142 -11.31 -3.67 -16.05
CA ARG A 142 -11.59 -5.11 -15.89
C ARG A 142 -11.63 -5.77 -17.25
N VAL A 143 -11.07 -6.96 -17.33
CA VAL A 143 -11.02 -7.78 -18.54
C VAL A 143 -11.66 -9.13 -18.28
N SER A 144 -12.10 -9.78 -19.34
CA SER A 144 -12.59 -11.16 -19.28
C SER A 144 -11.46 -12.14 -18.97
N GLU A 145 -11.82 -13.34 -18.52
CA GLU A 145 -10.86 -14.42 -18.26
C GLU A 145 -10.05 -14.79 -19.52
N ALA A 146 -10.69 -14.81 -20.70
CA ALA A 146 -10.01 -15.09 -21.96
C ALA A 146 -8.98 -14.00 -22.33
N GLU A 147 -9.29 -12.74 -22.05
CA GLU A 147 -8.34 -11.64 -22.22
C GLU A 147 -7.17 -11.76 -21.23
N LEU A 148 -7.45 -12.13 -19.98
CA LEU A 148 -6.43 -12.36 -18.94
C LEU A 148 -5.42 -13.44 -19.35
N GLU A 149 -5.90 -14.58 -19.83
CA GLU A 149 -5.03 -15.66 -20.33
C GLU A 149 -4.11 -15.17 -21.45
N GLY A 150 -4.64 -14.34 -22.36
CA GLY A 150 -3.84 -13.70 -23.41
C GLY A 150 -2.79 -12.73 -22.86
N MET A 151 -3.05 -12.10 -21.72
CA MET A 151 -2.14 -11.14 -21.08
C MET A 151 -0.96 -11.82 -20.36
N VAL A 152 -1.12 -13.06 -19.88
CA VAL A 152 -0.11 -13.77 -19.09
C VAL A 152 1.24 -13.81 -19.78
N ASN A 153 1.27 -13.91 -21.11
CA ASN A 153 2.50 -14.05 -21.91
C ASN A 153 2.86 -12.80 -22.72
N MET A 154 2.22 -11.65 -22.46
CA MET A 154 2.62 -10.42 -23.15
C MET A 154 4.06 -10.04 -22.77
N PRO A 155 4.88 -9.56 -23.73
CA PRO A 155 6.13 -8.92 -23.40
C PRO A 155 5.79 -7.68 -22.54
N GLY A 156 6.39 -7.56 -21.35
CA GLY A 156 6.14 -6.38 -20.54
C GLY A 156 6.68 -5.14 -21.26
N GLU A 157 5.85 -4.11 -21.38
CA GLU A 157 6.27 -2.84 -21.96
C GLU A 157 7.17 -2.13 -20.94
N THR A 158 8.44 -1.97 -21.31
CA THR A 158 9.39 -1.17 -20.52
C THR A 158 8.94 0.28 -20.51
N GLY A 159 8.38 0.73 -19.39
CA GLY A 159 8.13 2.15 -19.10
C GLY A 159 9.37 2.89 -18.65
#